data_AF-A0A285BEE8-F1
#
_entry.id   AF-A0A285BEE8-F1
#
_cell.length_a   1.000
_cell.length_b   1.000
_cell.length_c   1.000
_cell.angle_alpha   90.00
_cell.angle_beta   90.00
_cell.angle_gamma   90.00
#
_symmetry.space_group_name_H-M   'P 1'
#
loop_
_entity.id
_entity.type
_entity.pdbx_description
1 polymer ?
#
loop_
_entity_poly.entity_id
_entity_poly.type
_entity_poly.pdbx_seq_one_letter_code
_entity_poly.pdbx_strand_id
1 'polypeptide(L)'
;MEIFIDYFTEKCYYFYKSSTLVIKEVIKLEEITRFGVSMEANLLTQFDKLIERKNYKNRSEAIRDLIRDYIVENQWESGNVETVGTITYVYSHEVREISDKLIDIQHGHHKNIISSMHVHLDEHNCLEVMVVIGTPNDISKIADEIISTKGVKHGKLTMTTTGKNL
;
A
#
# COMPACT_ATOMS: atom_id res chain seq x y z
N MET A 1 -36.94 -26.87 -14.34
CA MET A 1 -35.74 -25.99 -14.29
C MET A 1 -36.16 -24.58 -14.64
N GLU A 2 -37.10 -24.00 -13.86
CA GLU A 2 -37.64 -22.64 -14.08
C GLU A 2 -37.97 -21.92 -12.74
N ILE A 3 -37.65 -22.52 -11.59
CA ILE A 3 -37.99 -21.97 -10.26
C ILE A 3 -36.79 -21.27 -9.59
N PHE A 4 -35.57 -21.37 -10.17
CA PHE A 4 -34.35 -20.83 -9.55
C PHE A 4 -33.93 -19.45 -10.07
N ILE A 5 -34.59 -18.91 -11.09
CA ILE A 5 -34.20 -17.63 -11.71
C ILE A 5 -34.86 -16.43 -11.02
N ASP A 6 -36.10 -16.55 -10.53
CA ASP A 6 -36.83 -15.41 -9.94
C ASP A 6 -36.30 -14.96 -8.57
N TYR A 7 -35.66 -15.85 -7.80
CA TYR A 7 -35.12 -15.50 -6.48
C TYR A 7 -33.88 -14.60 -6.56
N PHE A 8 -33.18 -14.58 -7.71
CA PHE A 8 -31.97 -13.79 -7.89
C PHE A 8 -32.26 -12.37 -8.39
N THR A 9 -33.28 -12.20 -9.23
CA THR A 9 -33.68 -10.91 -9.79
C THR A 9 -34.29 -9.96 -8.75
N GLU A 10 -35.14 -10.45 -7.84
CA GLU A 10 -35.72 -9.60 -6.79
C GLU A 10 -34.67 -9.10 -5.77
N LYS A 11 -33.71 -9.94 -5.40
CA LYS A 11 -32.64 -9.55 -4.46
C LYS A 11 -31.68 -8.52 -5.07
N CYS A 12 -31.36 -8.66 -6.36
CA CYS A 12 -30.54 -7.67 -7.07
C CYS A 12 -31.26 -6.31 -7.21
N TYR A 13 -32.58 -6.30 -7.43
CA TYR A 13 -33.35 -5.06 -7.53
C TYR A 13 -33.45 -4.31 -6.19
N TYR A 14 -33.63 -5.02 -5.07
CA TYR A 14 -33.61 -4.42 -3.73
C TYR A 14 -32.21 -3.91 -3.34
N PHE A 15 -31.14 -4.62 -3.70
CA PHE A 15 -29.78 -4.16 -3.46
C PHE A 15 -29.47 -2.87 -4.24
N TYR A 16 -29.95 -2.75 -5.49
CA TYR A 16 -29.78 -1.57 -6.33
C TYR A 16 -30.56 -0.33 -5.80
N LYS A 17 -31.78 -0.53 -5.28
CA LYS A 17 -32.57 0.56 -4.67
C LYS A 17 -32.02 1.02 -3.32
N SER A 18 -31.50 0.11 -2.50
CA SER A 18 -30.86 0.47 -1.23
C SER A 18 -29.53 1.20 -1.43
N SER A 19 -28.81 0.89 -2.52
CA SER A 19 -27.53 1.54 -2.80
C SER A 19 -27.69 3.01 -3.22
N THR A 20 -28.81 3.45 -3.81
CA THR A 20 -28.99 4.88 -4.11
C THR A 20 -29.10 5.76 -2.86
N LEU A 21 -29.59 5.21 -1.73
CA LEU A 21 -29.64 5.92 -0.45
C LEU A 21 -28.29 5.83 0.30
N VAL A 22 -27.63 4.67 0.25
CA VAL A 22 -26.32 4.43 0.88
C VAL A 22 -25.19 5.20 0.18
N ILE A 23 -25.26 5.42 -1.14
CA ILE A 23 -24.23 6.16 -1.89
C ILE A 23 -24.15 7.64 -1.46
N LYS A 24 -25.24 8.24 -0.95
CA LYS A 24 -25.20 9.63 -0.46
C LYS A 24 -24.40 9.80 0.84
N GLU A 25 -24.27 8.75 1.65
CA GLU A 25 -23.58 8.82 2.94
C GLU A 25 -22.06 8.66 2.83
N VAL A 26 -21.54 8.15 1.70
CA VAL A 26 -20.14 7.70 1.56
C VAL A 26 -19.20 8.76 0.96
N ILE A 27 -19.71 9.81 0.30
CA ILE A 27 -18.84 10.83 -0.31
C ILE A 27 -18.85 12.10 0.55
N LYS A 28 -18.09 12.08 1.65
CA LYS A 28 -17.70 13.31 2.34
C LYS A 28 -16.68 14.03 1.46
N LEU A 29 -17.16 14.93 0.59
CA LEU A 29 -16.29 15.81 -0.19
C LEU A 29 -15.52 16.70 0.79
N GLU A 30 -14.22 16.46 0.92
CA GLU A 30 -13.36 17.31 1.73
C GLU A 30 -13.35 18.73 1.17
N GLU A 31 -13.40 19.71 2.06
CA GLU A 31 -13.45 21.12 1.70
C GLU A 31 -12.09 21.58 1.15
N ILE A 32 -12.06 22.02 -0.11
CA ILE A 32 -10.83 22.51 -0.74
C ILE A 32 -10.52 23.93 -0.24
N THR A 33 -9.47 24.05 0.56
CA THR A 33 -8.96 25.37 1.00
C THR A 33 -7.84 25.85 0.08
N ARG A 34 -7.86 27.15 -0.26
CA ARG A 34 -6.78 27.81 -1.03
C ARG A 34 -5.87 28.57 -0.08
N PHE A 35 -4.57 28.34 -0.22
CA PHE A 35 -3.54 29.10 0.48
C PHE A 35 -2.44 29.53 -0.49
N GLY A 36 -1.71 30.59 -0.15
CA GLY A 36 -0.57 31.09 -0.91
C GLY A 36 0.75 30.58 -0.32
N VAL A 37 1.72 30.28 -1.18
CA VAL A 37 3.09 29.91 -0.80
C VAL A 37 4.08 30.76 -1.59
N SER A 38 5.13 31.22 -0.91
CA SER A 38 6.25 31.96 -1.51
C SER A 38 7.42 31.01 -1.76
N MET A 39 8.08 31.16 -2.91
CA MET A 39 9.18 30.29 -3.33
C MET A 39 10.17 31.08 -4.19
N GLU A 40 11.46 30.75 -4.09
CA GLU A 40 12.48 31.29 -4.99
C GLU A 40 12.18 30.93 -6.45
N ALA A 41 12.36 31.87 -7.36
CA ALA A 41 12.02 31.68 -8.77
C ALA A 41 12.76 30.50 -9.41
N ASN A 42 14.04 30.31 -9.06
CA ASN A 42 14.83 29.18 -9.56
C ASN A 42 14.31 27.84 -9.02
N LEU A 43 13.89 27.79 -7.76
CA LEU A 43 13.33 26.59 -7.16
C LEU A 43 11.98 26.24 -7.80
N LEU A 44 11.11 27.23 -8.01
CA LEU A 44 9.84 27.04 -8.72
C LEU A 44 10.04 26.51 -10.14
N THR A 45 11.04 27.03 -10.85
CA THR A 45 11.41 26.56 -12.20
C THR A 45 11.88 25.10 -12.21
N GLN A 46 12.66 24.70 -11.20
CA GLN A 46 13.09 23.31 -11.05
C GLN A 46 11.92 22.39 -10.71
N PHE A 47 11.03 22.85 -9.82
CA PHE A 47 9.82 22.12 -9.46
C PHE A 47 8.90 21.90 -10.67
N ASP A 48 8.66 22.93 -11.49
CA ASP A 48 7.84 22.82 -12.70
C ASP A 48 8.38 21.77 -13.68
N LYS A 49 9.69 21.77 -13.91
CA LYS A 49 10.34 20.76 -14.77
C LYS A 49 10.20 19.35 -14.22
N LEU A 50 10.23 19.19 -12.88
CA LEU A 50 10.08 17.89 -12.24
C LEU A 50 8.65 17.37 -12.35
N ILE A 51 7.65 18.22 -12.10
CA ILE A 51 6.25 17.80 -12.12
C ILE A 51 5.77 17.48 -13.54
N GLU A 52 6.28 18.18 -14.55
CA GLU A 52 6.02 17.89 -15.97
C GLU A 52 6.56 16.49 -16.34
N ARG A 53 7.80 16.17 -15.95
CA ARG A 53 8.38 14.83 -16.16
C ARG A 53 7.63 13.72 -15.44
N LYS A 54 7.04 14.02 -14.28
CA LYS A 54 6.22 13.08 -13.50
C LYS A 54 4.74 13.04 -13.94
N ASN A 55 4.37 13.73 -15.02
CA ASN A 55 3.01 13.79 -15.58
C ASN A 55 1.93 14.33 -14.62
N TYR A 56 2.28 15.24 -13.71
CA TYR A 56 1.28 15.95 -12.91
C TYR A 56 0.48 16.94 -13.75
N LYS A 57 -0.83 17.06 -13.49
CA LYS A 57 -1.69 17.99 -14.24
C LYS A 57 -1.49 19.45 -13.82
N ASN A 58 -1.16 19.68 -12.55
CA ASN A 58 -0.94 21.02 -12.00
C ASN A 58 -0.08 20.97 -10.72
N ARG A 59 0.46 22.14 -10.33
CA ARG A 59 1.27 22.29 -9.11
C ARG A 59 0.53 21.90 -7.84
N SER A 60 -0.80 22.11 -7.75
CA SER A 60 -1.57 21.81 -6.55
C SER A 60 -1.72 20.31 -6.30
N GLU A 61 -1.71 19.49 -7.35
CA GLU A 61 -1.66 18.03 -7.24
C GLU A 61 -0.30 17.58 -6.74
N ALA A 62 0.78 18.04 -7.38
CA ALA A 62 2.13 17.71 -6.96
C ALA A 62 2.45 18.15 -5.52
N ILE A 63 2.02 19.35 -5.11
CA ILE A 63 2.19 19.84 -3.73
C ILE A 63 1.40 19.00 -2.75
N ARG A 64 0.15 18.62 -3.07
CA ARG A 64 -0.65 17.75 -2.19
C ARG A 64 0.01 16.39 -2.00
N ASP A 65 0.53 15.78 -3.06
CA ASP A 65 1.20 14.48 -2.97
C ASP A 65 2.50 14.60 -2.17
N LEU A 66 3.31 15.65 -2.40
CA LEU A 66 4.49 15.91 -1.57
C LEU A 66 4.15 16.11 -0.07
N ILE A 67 3.07 16.83 0.23
CA ILE A 67 2.62 17.03 1.62
C ILE A 67 2.14 15.70 2.23
N ARG A 68 1.39 14.88 1.49
CA ARG A 68 0.95 13.56 1.95
C ARG A 68 2.13 12.64 2.20
N ASP A 69 3.06 12.55 1.25
CA ASP A 69 4.27 11.76 1.38
C ASP A 69 5.04 12.18 2.65
N TYR A 70 5.22 13.49 2.85
CA TYR A 70 5.89 14.02 4.05
C TYR A 70 5.14 13.70 5.35
N ILE A 71 3.82 13.82 5.38
CA ILE A 71 3.00 13.45 6.56
C ILE A 71 3.14 11.96 6.86
N VAL A 72 3.07 11.11 5.83
CA VAL A 72 3.20 9.66 5.98
C VAL A 72 4.59 9.28 6.49
N GLU A 73 5.66 9.88 5.94
CA GLU A 73 7.03 9.70 6.42
C GLU A 73 7.18 10.09 7.91
N ASN A 74 6.59 11.21 8.34
CA ASN A 74 6.66 11.65 9.75
C ASN A 74 5.78 10.80 10.69
N GLN A 75 4.65 10.27 10.21
CA GLN A 75 3.83 9.33 11.00
C GLN A 75 4.63 8.08 11.37
N TRP A 76 5.56 7.64 10.51
CA TRP A 76 6.44 6.51 10.82
C TRP A 76 7.39 6.81 11.98
N GLU A 77 7.97 8.01 12.03
CA GLU A 77 8.88 8.42 13.12
C GLU A 77 8.19 8.46 14.50
N SER A 78 6.88 8.72 14.52
CA SER A 78 6.08 8.75 15.76
C SER A 78 5.77 7.37 16.35
N GLY A 79 5.98 6.28 15.60
CA GLY A 79 5.96 4.88 16.06
C GLY A 79 4.61 4.28 16.49
N ASN A 80 3.55 5.08 16.64
CA ASN A 80 2.26 4.63 17.24
C ASN A 80 1.05 4.64 16.28
N VAL A 81 1.27 4.82 14.97
CA VAL A 81 0.18 4.88 13.98
C VAL A 81 0.05 3.55 13.25
N GLU A 82 -1.18 3.02 13.16
CA GLU A 82 -1.48 1.85 12.31
C GLU A 82 -1.08 2.14 10.86
N THR A 83 -0.13 1.36 10.36
CA THR A 83 0.59 1.54 9.10
C THR A 83 0.40 0.31 8.24
N VAL A 84 0.44 0.47 6.92
CA VAL A 84 0.42 -0.64 5.96
C VAL A 84 1.74 -0.61 5.20
N GLY A 85 2.29 -1.77 4.83
CA GLY A 85 3.50 -1.83 4.04
C GLY A 85 3.52 -3.00 3.08
N THR A 86 4.48 -2.96 2.17
CA THR A 86 4.86 -4.09 1.34
C THR A 86 6.32 -4.46 1.58
N ILE A 87 6.59 -5.75 1.77
CA ILE A 87 7.93 -6.31 1.80
C ILE A 87 8.11 -7.05 0.49
N THR A 88 8.93 -6.50 -0.39
CA THR A 88 9.26 -7.12 -1.68
C THR A 88 10.64 -7.71 -1.61
N TYR A 89 10.79 -9.00 -1.90
CA TYR A 89 12.08 -9.68 -1.82
C TYR A 89 12.25 -10.74 -2.91
N VAL A 90 13.52 -11.02 -3.24
CA VAL A 90 13.92 -12.01 -4.24
C VAL A 90 14.81 -13.04 -3.58
N TYR A 91 14.53 -14.32 -3.82
CA TYR A 91 15.33 -15.42 -3.32
C TYR A 91 15.43 -16.54 -4.36
N SER A 92 16.37 -17.46 -4.16
CA SER A 92 16.45 -18.67 -4.99
C SER A 92 15.80 -19.84 -4.28
N HIS A 93 14.81 -20.47 -4.91
CA HIS A 93 14.06 -21.59 -4.31
C HIS A 93 14.86 -22.90 -4.22
N GLU A 94 16.03 -22.96 -4.88
CA GLU A 94 16.98 -24.07 -4.76
C GLU A 94 17.78 -24.05 -3.45
N VAL A 95 17.83 -22.90 -2.76
CA VAL A 95 18.50 -22.79 -1.47
C VAL A 95 17.75 -23.65 -0.47
N ARG A 96 18.42 -24.69 0.02
CA ARG A 96 17.84 -25.64 0.97
C ARG A 96 17.17 -24.93 2.16
N GLU A 97 15.93 -25.33 2.43
CA GLU A 97 15.08 -24.87 3.55
C GLU A 97 14.73 -23.37 3.53
N ILE A 98 15.02 -22.62 2.46
CA ILE A 98 14.70 -21.19 2.45
C ILE A 98 13.19 -20.96 2.46
N SER A 99 12.44 -21.70 1.65
CA SER A 99 10.99 -21.57 1.54
C SER A 99 10.33 -21.90 2.88
N ASP A 100 10.76 -22.99 3.54
CA ASP A 100 10.24 -23.39 4.84
C ASP A 100 10.53 -22.33 5.90
N LYS A 101 11.76 -21.78 5.94
CA LYS A 101 12.12 -20.71 6.89
C LYS A 101 11.32 -19.44 6.68
N LEU A 102 11.12 -19.03 5.43
CA LEU A 102 10.31 -17.85 5.10
C LEU A 102 8.85 -18.08 5.52
N ILE A 103 8.30 -19.26 5.25
CA ILE A 103 6.95 -19.66 5.67
C ILE A 103 6.83 -19.65 7.20
N ASP A 104 7.81 -20.18 7.93
CA ASP A 104 7.81 -20.19 9.39
C ASP A 104 7.81 -18.76 9.98
N ILE A 105 8.61 -17.86 9.43
CA ILE A 105 8.62 -16.44 9.82
C ILE A 105 7.23 -15.83 9.55
N GLN A 106 6.64 -16.11 8.38
CA GLN A 106 5.31 -15.61 8.03
C GLN A 106 4.23 -16.11 9.00
N HIS A 107 4.26 -17.40 9.36
CA HIS A 107 3.34 -17.96 10.35
C HIS A 107 3.51 -17.33 11.75
N GLY A 108 4.76 -17.04 12.14
CA GLY A 108 5.07 -16.31 13.38
C GLY A 108 4.39 -14.94 13.44
N HIS A 109 4.24 -14.27 12.30
CA HIS A 109 3.67 -12.92 12.17
C HIS A 109 2.30 -12.89 11.47
N HIS A 110 1.52 -13.99 11.50
CA HIS A 110 0.23 -14.12 10.81
C HIS A 110 -0.82 -13.05 11.16
N LYS A 111 -0.67 -12.35 12.29
CA LYS A 111 -1.55 -11.24 12.68
C LYS A 111 -1.26 -9.95 11.92
N ASN A 112 -0.01 -9.79 11.48
CA ASN A 112 0.47 -8.60 10.79
C ASN A 112 0.56 -8.82 9.28
N ILE A 113 0.65 -10.07 8.81
CA ILE A 113 0.71 -10.39 7.38
C ILE A 113 -0.70 -10.62 6.84
N ILE A 114 -1.13 -9.75 5.92
CA ILE A 114 -2.46 -9.81 5.31
C ILE A 114 -2.48 -10.83 4.17
N SER A 115 -1.48 -10.75 3.30
CA SER A 115 -1.35 -11.63 2.14
C SER A 115 0.08 -11.63 1.60
N SER A 116 0.41 -12.64 0.82
CA SER A 116 1.65 -12.71 0.06
C SER A 116 1.36 -13.14 -1.38
N MET A 117 2.11 -12.58 -2.33
CA MET A 117 2.10 -12.92 -3.74
C MET A 117 3.48 -13.41 -4.15
N HIS A 118 3.54 -14.62 -4.70
CA HIS A 118 4.75 -15.26 -5.20
C HIS A 118 4.77 -15.33 -6.72
N VAL A 119 5.91 -15.00 -7.33
CA VAL A 119 6.12 -15.01 -8.77
C VAL A 119 7.44 -15.73 -9.09
N HIS A 120 7.40 -16.74 -9.93
CA HIS A 120 8.61 -17.33 -10.51
C HIS A 120 9.18 -16.39 -11.57
N LEU A 121 10.39 -15.87 -11.35
CA LEU A 121 11.08 -14.99 -12.30
C LEU A 121 11.79 -15.78 -13.38
N ASP A 122 12.39 -16.91 -13.00
CA ASP A 122 13.10 -17.85 -13.88
C ASP A 122 13.17 -19.25 -13.20
N GLU A 123 14.00 -20.15 -13.76
CA GLU A 123 14.19 -21.51 -13.26
C GLU A 123 14.64 -21.57 -11.79
N HIS A 124 15.35 -20.56 -11.28
CA HIS A 124 15.98 -20.58 -9.97
C HIS A 124 15.45 -19.52 -9.01
N ASN A 125 14.83 -18.45 -9.52
CA ASN A 125 14.50 -17.25 -8.75
C ASN A 125 13.00 -17.02 -8.58
N CYS A 126 12.64 -16.60 -7.37
CA CYS A 126 11.30 -16.20 -7.01
C CYS A 126 11.32 -14.75 -6.51
N LEU A 127 10.30 -13.99 -6.89
CA LEU A 127 9.95 -12.71 -6.28
C LEU A 127 8.73 -12.91 -5.41
N GLU A 128 8.76 -12.39 -4.19
CA GLU A 128 7.63 -12.38 -3.30
C GLU A 128 7.32 -10.96 -2.85
N VAL A 129 6.02 -10.61 -2.81
CA VAL A 129 5.52 -9.33 -2.32
C VAL A 129 4.50 -9.63 -1.22
N MET A 130 4.84 -9.21 -0.01
CA MET A 130 4.03 -9.44 1.18
C MET A 130 3.38 -8.15 1.65
N VAL A 131 2.06 -8.14 1.83
CA VAL A 131 1.31 -7.02 2.39
C VAL A 131 1.22 -7.19 3.91
N VAL A 132 1.68 -6.17 4.64
CA VAL A 132 1.74 -6.18 6.11
C VAL A 132 1.00 -4.98 6.71
N ILE A 133 0.45 -5.16 7.92
CA ILE A 133 -0.21 -4.14 8.73
C ILE A 133 0.25 -4.22 10.19
N GLY A 134 0.44 -3.07 10.83
CA GLY A 134 0.90 -3.01 12.21
C GLY A 134 1.44 -1.63 12.58
N THR A 135 2.17 -1.55 13.69
CA THR A 135 2.98 -0.37 13.98
C THR A 135 4.21 -0.33 13.05
N PRO A 136 4.81 0.85 12.79
CA PRO A 136 6.04 0.94 12.02
C PRO A 136 7.15 0.01 12.56
N ASN A 137 7.27 -0.08 13.88
CA ASN A 137 8.26 -0.95 14.53
C ASN A 137 7.99 -2.44 14.27
N ASP A 138 6.74 -2.88 14.36
CA ASP A 138 6.38 -4.28 14.08
C ASP A 138 6.67 -4.62 12.61
N ILE A 139 6.26 -3.74 11.69
CA ILE A 139 6.48 -3.91 10.25
C ILE A 139 7.97 -3.96 9.92
N SER A 140 8.76 -3.03 10.46
CA SER A 140 10.22 -3.02 10.28
C SER A 140 10.86 -4.30 10.80
N LYS A 141 10.43 -4.79 11.96
CA LYS A 141 10.93 -6.06 12.51
C LYS A 141 10.65 -7.25 11.59
N ILE A 142 9.44 -7.37 11.05
CA ILE A 142 9.08 -8.44 10.10
C ILE A 142 9.94 -8.33 8.84
N ALA A 143 10.11 -7.12 8.31
CA ALA A 143 10.94 -6.88 7.15
C ALA A 143 12.40 -7.25 7.40
N ASP A 144 12.97 -6.88 8.54
CA ASP A 144 14.34 -7.23 8.91
C ASP A 144 14.54 -8.74 9.03
N GLU A 145 13.60 -9.47 9.64
CA GLU A 145 13.65 -10.94 9.74
C GLU A 145 13.60 -11.61 8.35
N ILE A 146 12.70 -11.16 7.47
CA ILE A 146 12.59 -11.69 6.10
C ILE A 146 13.84 -11.35 5.28
N ILE A 147 14.23 -10.08 5.23
CA ILE A 147 15.32 -9.59 4.35
C ILE A 147 16.68 -10.15 4.79
N SER A 148 16.90 -10.35 6.09
CA SER A 148 18.13 -10.94 6.62
C SER A 148 18.18 -12.47 6.54
N THR A 149 17.10 -13.13 6.12
CA THR A 149 17.06 -14.59 5.99
C THR A 149 18.09 -15.06 4.96
N LYS A 150 18.93 -16.01 5.37
CA LYS A 150 20.01 -16.55 4.51
C LYS A 150 19.43 -17.11 3.20
N GLY A 151 19.88 -16.54 2.08
CA GLY A 151 19.49 -16.92 0.72
C GLY A 151 18.46 -16.00 0.08
N VAL A 152 17.91 -15.04 0.84
CA VAL A 152 17.32 -13.82 0.25
C VAL A 152 18.46 -13.02 -0.41
N LYS A 153 18.29 -12.71 -1.69
CA LYS A 153 19.27 -11.99 -2.52
C LYS A 153 19.13 -10.49 -2.38
N HIS A 154 17.89 -10.02 -2.30
CA HIS A 154 17.54 -8.62 -2.14
C HIS A 154 16.16 -8.52 -1.54
N GLY A 155 15.92 -7.47 -0.74
CA GLY A 155 14.59 -7.13 -0.30
C GLY A 155 14.47 -5.67 0.10
N LYS A 156 13.24 -5.16 0.06
CA LYS A 156 12.91 -3.78 0.37
C LYS A 156 11.55 -3.69 1.07
N LEU A 157 11.52 -2.98 2.17
CA LEU A 157 10.29 -2.51 2.81
C LEU A 157 9.85 -1.19 2.18
N THR A 158 8.58 -1.09 1.83
CA THR A 158 7.90 0.17 1.51
C THR A 158 6.72 0.30 2.44
N MET A 159 6.70 1.34 3.28
CA MET A 159 5.56 1.64 4.14
C MET A 159 4.65 2.68 3.48
N THR A 160 3.41 2.73 3.94
CA THR A 160 2.38 3.70 3.55
C THR A 160 1.33 3.79 4.67
N THR A 161 0.27 4.53 4.44
CA THR A 161 -0.80 4.76 5.43
C THR A 161 -2.04 3.92 5.14
N THR A 162 -2.85 3.67 6.17
CA THR A 162 -4.20 3.09 6.04
C THR A 162 -5.20 4.04 5.36
N GLY A 163 -4.82 5.30 5.13
CA GLY A 163 -5.68 6.33 4.56
C GLY A 163 -6.70 6.92 5.54
N LYS A 164 -6.73 6.47 6.81
CA LYS A 164 -7.67 6.97 7.83
C LYS A 164 -7.32 8.38 8.37
N ASN A 165 -6.08 8.84 8.16
CA ASN A 165 -5.52 10.09 8.71
C ASN A 165 -4.93 11.00 7.61
N LEU A 166 -5.50 10.97 6.40
CA LEU A 166 -5.08 11.78 5.25
C LEU A 166 -6.19 12.71 4.78
#